data_AF-A0A7K8WYQ0-F1
#
_entry.id   AF-A0A7K8WYQ0-F1
#
_cell.length_a   1.000
_cell.length_b   1.000
_cell.length_c   1.000
_cell.angle_alpha   90.00
_cell.angle_beta   90.00
_cell.angle_gamma   90.00
#
_symmetry.space_group_name_H-M   'P 1'
#
loop_
_entity.id
_entity.type
_entity.pdbx_description
1 polymer ?
#
loop_
_entity_poly.entity_id
_entity_poly.type
_entity_poly.pdbx_seq_one_letter_code
_entity_poly.pdbx_strand_id
1 'polypeptide(L)'
;GAKPGEEPAGDSPKPENESQPLHGSGICKWFNVRMGFGFLSMTAKGGATLDSPVDVFVHQSKLHMEGFRSLKEGEAVEFTFKKSSKGLESIRVTGPGGVFCIGSERRPKGKSLQKRRSKGDRCYNCGGLDHHAKECKLPPQPKKCHFCQSISHMVANCPAKAQQSPSSQGKPAYFREEEDMHSSALLPETRE
;
A
#
# COMPACT_ATOMS: atom_id res chain seq x y z
N GLY A 1 -70.34 35.61 -14.61
CA GLY A 1 -69.82 34.56 -13.70
C GLY A 1 -68.60 35.10 -12.99
N ALA A 2 -68.64 35.16 -11.66
CA ALA A 2 -67.44 35.18 -10.82
C ALA A 2 -66.78 33.77 -10.88
N LYS A 3 -65.51 33.49 -10.59
CA LYS A 3 -64.53 33.99 -9.60
C LYS A 3 -63.11 33.44 -9.99
N PRO A 4 -62.02 33.53 -9.19
CA PRO A 4 -60.72 34.03 -9.63
C PRO A 4 -59.51 33.08 -9.39
N GLY A 5 -58.30 33.53 -9.76
CA GLY A 5 -57.05 33.32 -9.01
C GLY A 5 -56.29 32.01 -9.20
N GLU A 6 -55.01 32.10 -9.58
CA GLU A 6 -53.87 31.58 -8.81
C GLU A 6 -52.55 31.80 -9.57
N GLU A 7 -51.67 32.62 -8.98
CA GLU A 7 -50.21 32.54 -8.99
C GLU A 7 -49.82 32.69 -7.50
N PRO A 8 -48.61 32.36 -7.01
CA PRO A 8 -47.52 31.52 -7.55
C PRO A 8 -47.00 30.51 -6.49
N ALA A 9 -46.10 29.57 -6.83
CA ALA A 9 -45.02 29.10 -5.93
C ALA A 9 -44.26 27.89 -6.51
N GLY A 10 -42.94 28.01 -6.56
CA GLY A 10 -42.02 26.91 -6.81
C GLY A 10 -40.55 27.31 -6.74
N ASP A 11 -40.20 28.32 -5.94
CA ASP A 11 -38.81 28.55 -5.56
C ASP A 11 -38.39 27.41 -4.65
N SER A 12 -37.62 26.47 -5.20
CA SER A 12 -37.04 25.38 -4.44
C SER A 12 -35.89 25.94 -3.59
N PRO A 13 -35.90 25.80 -2.26
CA PRO A 13 -34.73 26.15 -1.47
C PRO A 13 -33.64 25.15 -1.80
N LYS A 14 -32.60 25.61 -2.52
CA LYS A 14 -31.30 24.93 -2.55
C LYS A 14 -30.84 24.83 -1.10
N PRO A 15 -30.33 23.69 -0.62
CA PRO A 15 -29.70 23.64 0.70
C PRO A 15 -28.37 24.42 0.63
N GLU A 16 -28.46 25.73 0.81
CA GLU A 16 -27.38 26.65 1.11
C GLU A 16 -26.88 26.39 2.53
N ASN A 17 -26.15 25.30 2.69
CA ASN A 17 -25.16 25.22 3.77
C ASN A 17 -23.80 24.98 3.14
N GLU A 18 -23.42 25.88 2.23
CA GLU A 18 -22.06 26.01 1.71
C GLU A 18 -21.16 26.57 2.81
N SER A 19 -20.78 25.69 3.74
CA SER A 19 -19.57 25.88 4.52
C SER A 19 -18.40 25.99 3.53
N GLN A 20 -18.02 27.22 3.20
CA GLN A 20 -17.01 27.49 2.18
C GLN A 20 -15.76 26.63 2.41
N PRO A 21 -15.25 25.93 1.38
CA PRO A 21 -14.05 25.11 1.52
C PRO A 21 -12.87 26.01 1.90
N LEU A 22 -12.27 25.72 3.06
CA LEU A 22 -11.07 26.41 3.53
C LEU A 22 -9.85 25.81 2.85
N HIS A 23 -8.84 26.63 2.58
CA HIS A 23 -7.58 26.16 2.00
C HIS A 23 -6.50 26.01 3.09
N GLY A 24 -5.75 24.92 3.02
CA GLY A 24 -4.65 24.61 3.92
C GLY A 24 -3.51 23.89 3.22
N SER A 25 -2.33 23.94 3.81
CA SER A 25 -1.17 23.18 3.41
C SER A 25 -0.54 22.49 4.62
N GLY A 26 0.19 21.41 4.35
CA GLY A 26 0.77 20.60 5.39
C GLY A 26 1.48 19.38 4.86
N ILE A 27 1.57 18.37 5.71
CA ILE A 27 2.22 17.09 5.38
C ILE A 27 1.28 15.92 5.63
N CYS A 28 1.44 14.82 4.90
CA CYS A 28 0.73 13.59 5.22
C CYS A 28 1.29 12.97 6.51
N LYS A 29 0.48 12.94 7.59
CA LYS A 29 0.86 12.37 8.88
C LYS A 29 0.96 10.86 8.81
N TRP A 30 -0.04 10.22 8.22
CA TRP A 30 -0.04 8.79 7.91
C TRP A 30 -1.15 8.48 6.91
N PHE A 31 -0.97 7.43 6.12
CA PHE A 31 -1.98 6.97 5.18
C PHE A 31 -2.05 5.45 5.15
N ASN A 32 -3.22 4.89 5.46
CA ASN A 32 -3.44 3.47 5.35
C ASN A 32 -3.82 3.11 3.91
N VAL A 33 -2.83 2.64 3.16
CA VAL A 33 -2.97 2.30 1.74
C VAL A 33 -3.99 1.17 1.50
N ARG A 34 -4.15 0.25 2.45
CA ARG A 34 -5.13 -0.85 2.34
C ARG A 34 -6.56 -0.36 2.53
N MET A 35 -6.77 0.54 3.50
CA MET A 35 -8.10 1.07 3.81
C MET A 35 -8.47 2.28 2.95
N GLY A 36 -7.49 2.95 2.32
CA GLY A 36 -7.72 4.09 1.44
C GLY A 36 -8.04 5.40 2.20
N PHE A 37 -7.58 5.55 3.43
CA PHE A 37 -7.75 6.78 4.20
C PHE A 37 -6.55 7.05 5.11
N GLY A 38 -6.45 8.29 5.58
CA GLY A 38 -5.37 8.74 6.44
C GLY A 38 -5.68 10.08 7.10
N PHE A 39 -4.63 10.69 7.64
CA PHE A 39 -4.68 12.04 8.19
C PHE A 39 -3.52 12.87 7.67
N LEU A 40 -3.82 14.15 7.43
CA LEU A 40 -2.87 15.19 7.10
C LEU A 40 -2.63 16.04 8.35
N SER A 41 -1.39 16.46 8.54
CA SER A 41 -1.01 17.43 9.55
C SER A 41 -0.93 18.79 8.89
N MET A 42 -1.95 19.62 9.13
CA MET A 42 -2.04 20.98 8.58
C MET A 42 -1.09 21.91 9.33
N THR A 43 -0.12 22.50 8.63
CA THR A 43 0.86 23.43 9.20
C THR A 43 0.58 24.89 8.80
N ALA A 44 -0.18 25.13 7.74
CA ALA A 44 -0.61 26.47 7.36
C ALA A 44 -2.05 26.49 6.84
N LYS A 45 -2.76 27.58 7.13
CA LYS A 45 -4.15 27.82 6.72
C LYS A 45 -4.24 29.20 6.05
N GLY A 46 -4.71 29.25 4.81
CA GLY A 46 -4.83 30.51 4.06
C GLY A 46 -3.52 31.29 3.93
N GLY A 47 -2.36 30.61 3.93
CA GLY A 47 -1.03 31.22 3.86
C GLY A 47 -0.43 31.63 5.21
N ALA A 48 -1.19 31.58 6.32
CA ALA A 48 -0.67 31.80 7.65
C ALA A 48 -0.18 30.49 8.29
N THR A 49 1.03 30.48 8.84
CA THR A 49 1.58 29.35 9.61
C THR A 49 0.82 29.19 10.92
N LEU A 50 0.43 27.96 11.25
CA LEU A 50 -0.19 27.63 12.54
C LEU A 50 0.89 27.24 13.56
N ASP A 51 0.77 27.75 14.79
CA ASP A 51 1.61 27.30 15.93
C ASP A 51 1.40 25.81 16.27
N SER A 52 0.19 25.29 16.03
CA SER A 52 -0.16 23.91 16.35
C SER A 52 -0.64 23.17 15.11
N PRO A 53 0.00 22.06 14.72
CA PRO A 53 -0.46 21.28 13.58
C PRO A 53 -1.84 20.67 13.87
N VAL A 54 -2.78 20.83 12.95
CA VAL A 54 -4.14 20.30 13.09
C VAL A 54 -4.33 19.09 12.19
N ASP A 55 -4.90 18.03 12.75
CA ASP A 55 -5.19 16.81 12.00
C ASP A 55 -6.43 16.98 11.10
N VAL A 56 -6.26 16.68 9.81
CA VAL A 56 -7.32 16.74 8.79
C VAL A 56 -7.50 15.35 8.18
N PHE A 57 -8.72 14.84 8.24
CA PHE A 57 -9.04 13.53 7.67
C PHE A 57 -8.96 13.57 6.14
N VAL A 58 -8.32 12.55 5.55
CA VAL A 58 -8.20 12.40 4.10
C VAL A 58 -8.68 11.03 3.63
N HIS A 59 -9.44 11.01 2.55
CA HIS A 59 -9.88 9.79 1.88
C HIS A 59 -9.27 9.70 0.47
N GLN A 60 -8.98 8.48 0.01
CA GLN A 60 -8.33 8.22 -1.29
C GLN A 60 -9.10 8.84 -2.48
N SER A 61 -10.43 8.98 -2.38
CA SER A 61 -11.23 9.57 -3.45
C SER A 61 -11.02 11.07 -3.64
N LYS A 62 -10.36 11.73 -2.68
CA LYS A 62 -10.08 13.16 -2.67
C LYS A 62 -8.66 13.49 -3.16
N LEU A 63 -7.82 12.47 -3.36
CA LEU A 63 -6.45 12.62 -3.82
C LEU A 63 -6.41 12.90 -5.32
N HIS A 64 -5.75 13.98 -5.70
CA HIS A 64 -5.50 14.34 -7.09
C HIS A 64 -4.25 13.63 -7.60
N MET A 65 -4.47 12.46 -8.19
CA MET A 65 -3.42 11.65 -8.82
C MET A 65 -4.05 10.59 -9.73
N GLU A 66 -3.27 10.14 -10.71
CA GLU A 66 -3.67 9.09 -11.63
C GLU A 66 -3.42 7.69 -11.05
N GLY A 67 -4.23 6.71 -11.46
CA GLY A 67 -4.07 5.32 -11.06
C GLY A 67 -4.43 5.05 -9.59
N PHE A 68 -3.51 4.42 -8.86
CA PHE A 68 -3.76 3.96 -7.49
C PHE A 68 -3.51 5.09 -6.48
N ARG A 69 -4.59 5.56 -5.84
CA ARG A 69 -4.58 6.77 -5.01
C ARG A 69 -4.09 6.50 -3.59
N SER A 70 -2.94 7.05 -3.24
CA SER A 70 -2.35 6.94 -1.90
C SER A 70 -1.48 8.15 -1.58
N LEU A 71 -1.06 8.32 -0.33
CA LEU A 71 -0.09 9.32 0.09
C LEU A 71 1.11 8.66 0.76
N LYS A 72 2.27 9.29 0.64
CA LYS A 72 3.47 8.92 1.41
C LYS A 72 3.51 9.69 2.72
N GLU A 73 3.91 9.04 3.79
CA GLU A 73 4.15 9.70 5.08
C GLU A 73 5.25 10.77 4.94
N GLY A 74 4.97 11.97 5.44
CA GLY A 74 5.85 13.14 5.31
C GLY A 74 5.75 13.86 3.95
N GLU A 75 4.90 13.42 3.02
CA GLU A 75 4.69 14.12 1.74
C GLU A 75 4.04 15.49 1.95
N ALA A 76 4.61 16.52 1.33
CA ALA A 76 4.04 17.87 1.31
C ALA A 76 2.78 17.91 0.44
N VAL A 77 1.70 18.47 0.98
CA VAL A 77 0.41 18.50 0.33
C VAL A 77 -0.29 19.84 0.54
N GLU A 78 -1.06 20.24 -0.47
CA GLU A 78 -2.01 21.34 -0.42
C GLU A 78 -3.42 20.77 -0.53
N PHE A 79 -4.35 21.31 0.22
CA PHE A 79 -5.70 20.76 0.26
C PHE A 79 -6.75 21.80 0.62
N THR A 80 -7.96 21.55 0.12
CA THR A 80 -9.16 22.23 0.58
C THR A 80 -9.88 21.33 1.57
N PHE A 81 -10.35 21.87 2.70
CA PHE A 81 -11.03 21.12 3.75
C PHE A 81 -12.30 21.83 4.22
N LYS A 82 -13.19 21.07 4.85
CA LYS A 82 -14.41 21.57 5.51
C LYS A 82 -14.52 21.04 6.92
N LYS A 83 -15.32 21.72 7.73
CA LYS A 83 -15.73 21.21 9.04
C LYS A 83 -16.88 20.22 8.85
N SER A 84 -16.72 19.01 9.38
CA SER A 84 -17.67 17.92 9.34
C SER A 84 -18.01 17.47 10.77
N SER A 85 -19.02 16.62 10.93
CA SER A 85 -19.45 16.10 12.24
C SER A 85 -18.34 15.34 12.98
N LYS A 86 -17.35 14.82 12.23
CA LYS A 86 -16.20 14.04 12.75
C LYS A 86 -14.91 14.84 12.90
N GLY A 87 -14.95 16.16 12.64
CA GLY A 87 -13.76 17.02 12.62
C GLY A 87 -13.49 17.60 11.24
N LEU A 88 -12.23 17.94 10.95
CA LEU A 88 -11.84 18.51 9.66
C LEU A 88 -11.68 17.41 8.61
N GLU A 89 -12.29 17.58 7.44
CA GLU A 89 -12.27 16.63 6.34
C GLU A 89 -11.78 17.30 5.05
N SER A 90 -10.84 16.67 4.36
CA SER A 90 -10.36 17.11 3.05
C SER A 90 -11.42 16.91 1.96
N ILE A 91 -11.59 17.92 1.10
CA ILE A 91 -12.43 17.88 -0.11
C ILE A 91 -11.59 17.54 -1.34
N ARG A 92 -10.36 18.07 -1.41
CA ARG A 92 -9.42 17.85 -2.51
C ARG A 92 -8.01 18.00 -1.97
N VAL A 93 -7.11 17.09 -2.36
CA VAL A 93 -5.70 17.08 -1.95
C VAL A 93 -4.82 17.00 -3.18
N THR A 94 -3.83 17.86 -3.26
CA THR A 94 -2.81 17.95 -4.31
C THR A 94 -1.42 17.99 -3.68
N GLY A 95 -0.39 17.81 -4.48
CA GLY A 95 0.96 18.24 -4.12
C GLY A 95 1.09 19.77 -4.11
N PRO A 96 2.27 20.29 -3.74
CA PRO A 96 2.56 21.72 -3.71
C PRO A 96 2.40 22.35 -5.10
N GLY A 97 1.74 23.51 -5.18
CA GLY A 97 1.44 24.18 -6.45
C GLY A 97 0.40 23.45 -7.31
N GLY A 98 -0.43 22.60 -6.71
CA GLY A 98 -1.51 21.89 -7.40
C GLY A 98 -1.09 20.67 -8.23
N VAL A 99 0.17 20.23 -8.13
CA VAL A 99 0.68 19.05 -8.83
C VAL A 99 0.04 17.75 -8.33
N PHE A 100 0.26 16.64 -9.03
CA PHE A 100 -0.18 15.33 -8.57
C PHE A 100 0.56 14.91 -7.30
N CYS A 101 -0.15 14.21 -6.42
CA CYS A 101 0.46 13.60 -5.24
C CYS A 101 1.49 12.53 -5.65
N ILE A 102 2.55 12.36 -4.86
CA ILE A 102 3.61 11.37 -5.05
C ILE A 102 3.05 9.97 -4.81
N GLY A 103 2.40 9.79 -3.66
CA GLY A 103 1.82 8.52 -3.24
C GLY A 103 2.83 7.52 -2.67
N SER A 104 2.30 6.44 -2.09
CA SER A 104 3.14 5.46 -1.41
C SER A 104 3.93 4.62 -2.41
N GLU A 105 5.26 4.54 -2.24
CA GLU A 105 6.12 3.56 -2.93
C GLU A 105 5.64 2.11 -2.70
N ARG A 106 4.90 1.88 -1.62
CA ARG A 106 4.26 0.60 -1.33
C ARG A 106 2.86 0.59 -1.90
N ARG A 107 2.77 0.52 -3.23
CA ARG A 107 1.55 -0.01 -3.86
C ARG A 107 1.31 -1.38 -3.21
N PRO A 108 0.15 -1.64 -2.56
CA PRO A 108 -0.17 -2.98 -2.13
C PRO A 108 -0.07 -3.76 -3.42
N LYS A 109 0.90 -4.69 -3.47
CA LYS A 109 0.97 -5.67 -4.52
C LYS A 109 -0.37 -6.39 -4.45
N GLY A 110 -1.39 -5.84 -5.13
CA GLY A 110 -2.66 -6.49 -5.37
C GLY A 110 -2.22 -7.83 -5.89
N LYS A 111 -2.48 -8.87 -5.07
CA LYS A 111 -1.82 -10.18 -5.11
C LYS A 111 -1.37 -10.38 -6.53
N SER A 112 -0.07 -10.17 -6.75
CA SER A 112 0.44 -10.14 -8.10
C SER A 112 -0.12 -11.40 -8.73
N LEU A 113 -0.89 -11.24 -9.80
CA LEU A 113 -1.23 -12.34 -10.71
C LEU A 113 0.07 -12.99 -11.25
N GLN A 114 1.22 -12.36 -10.99
CA GLN A 114 2.47 -13.06 -10.69
C GLN A 114 2.40 -13.75 -9.32
N LYS A 115 1.54 -14.78 -9.19
CA LYS A 115 2.05 -16.00 -8.58
C LYS A 115 3.31 -16.23 -9.39
N ARG A 116 4.49 -16.01 -8.80
CA ARG A 116 5.78 -16.35 -9.41
C ARG A 116 5.48 -17.62 -10.18
N ARG A 117 5.38 -17.57 -11.52
CA ARG A 117 5.20 -18.78 -12.32
C ARG A 117 6.34 -19.62 -11.83
N SER A 118 6.01 -20.67 -11.07
CA SER A 118 6.97 -21.36 -10.23
C SER A 118 8.16 -21.66 -11.13
N LYS A 119 9.37 -21.30 -10.69
CA LYS A 119 10.62 -21.46 -11.43
C LYS A 119 10.76 -22.92 -11.90
N GLY A 120 10.09 -23.29 -12.99
CA GLY A 120 9.66 -24.68 -13.24
C GLY A 120 8.56 -24.87 -14.29
N ASP A 121 7.79 -23.85 -14.67
CA ASP A 121 6.72 -23.96 -15.70
C ASP A 121 7.26 -23.79 -17.15
N ARG A 122 8.45 -24.34 -17.41
CA ARG A 122 9.09 -24.36 -18.74
C ARG A 122 9.15 -25.80 -19.21
N CYS A 123 8.94 -26.03 -20.51
CA CYS A 123 9.15 -27.33 -21.12
C CYS A 123 10.55 -27.87 -20.79
N TYR A 124 10.65 -29.03 -20.15
CA TYR A 124 11.94 -29.63 -19.79
C TYR A 124 12.77 -30.07 -21.00
N ASN A 125 12.13 -30.21 -22.18
CA ASN A 125 12.79 -30.54 -23.42
C ASN A 125 13.37 -29.29 -24.10
N CYS A 126 12.51 -28.34 -24.50
CA CYS A 126 12.93 -27.17 -25.29
C CYS A 126 13.07 -25.87 -24.48
N GLY A 127 12.38 -25.74 -23.33
CA GLY A 127 12.34 -24.51 -22.52
C GLY A 127 11.19 -23.55 -22.86
N GLY A 128 10.31 -23.91 -23.80
CA GLY A 128 9.13 -23.14 -24.17
C GLY A 128 8.15 -22.94 -23.00
N LEU A 129 7.39 -21.84 -23.06
CA LEU A 129 6.48 -21.41 -22.00
C LEU A 129 5.04 -21.90 -22.19
N ASP A 130 4.69 -22.36 -23.39
CA ASP A 130 3.31 -22.68 -23.78
C ASP A 130 2.98 -24.18 -23.78
N HIS A 131 3.92 -25.04 -23.36
CA HIS A 131 3.70 -26.49 -23.29
C HIS A 131 4.64 -27.17 -22.29
N HIS A 132 4.27 -28.38 -21.87
CA HIS A 132 5.13 -29.27 -21.08
C HIS A 132 5.90 -30.26 -21.97
N ALA A 133 6.95 -30.90 -21.44
CA ALA A 133 7.81 -31.81 -22.22
C ALA A 133 7.05 -32.95 -22.92
N LYS A 134 5.93 -33.40 -22.33
CA LYS A 134 5.03 -34.41 -22.90
C LYS A 134 4.30 -33.97 -24.18
N GLU A 135 4.18 -32.66 -24.39
CA GLU A 135 3.51 -32.03 -25.54
C GLU A 135 4.54 -31.33 -26.46
N CYS A 136 5.84 -31.53 -26.21
CA CYS A 136 6.89 -30.89 -26.99
C CYS A 136 7.05 -31.57 -28.36
N LYS A 137 6.90 -30.78 -29.42
CA LYS A 137 7.03 -31.24 -30.82
C LYS A 137 8.47 -31.49 -31.26
N LEU A 138 9.45 -31.09 -30.45
CA LEU A 138 10.86 -31.32 -30.75
C LEU A 138 11.28 -32.73 -30.29
N PRO A 139 12.20 -33.38 -31.01
CA PRO A 139 12.76 -34.65 -30.56
C PRO A 139 13.42 -34.49 -29.17
N PRO A 140 13.53 -35.57 -28.37
CA PRO A 140 14.15 -35.52 -27.06
C PRO A 140 15.55 -34.91 -27.12
N GLN A 141 15.73 -33.78 -26.45
CA GLN A 141 16.98 -33.04 -26.33
C GLN A 141 17.76 -33.49 -25.10
N PRO A 142 19.09 -33.34 -25.09
CA PRO A 142 19.91 -33.65 -23.92
C PRO A 142 19.44 -32.86 -22.69
N LYS A 143 19.37 -33.54 -21.54
CA LYS A 143 18.90 -32.95 -20.29
C LYS A 143 19.82 -31.80 -19.88
N LYS A 144 19.22 -30.64 -19.63
CA LYS A 144 19.92 -29.41 -19.23
C LYS A 144 19.70 -29.11 -17.76
N CYS A 145 20.69 -28.48 -17.13
CA CYS A 145 20.58 -27.93 -15.79
C CYS A 145 19.38 -26.97 -15.70
N HIS A 146 18.46 -27.23 -14.77
CA HIS A 146 17.25 -26.43 -14.60
C HIS A 146 17.55 -25.00 -14.09
N PHE A 147 18.79 -24.75 -13.65
CA PHE A 147 19.25 -23.47 -13.14
C PHE A 147 19.99 -22.64 -14.20
N CYS A 148 21.08 -23.15 -14.77
CA CYS A 148 21.92 -22.42 -15.72
C CYS A 148 21.75 -22.86 -17.19
N GLN A 149 20.92 -23.87 -17.47
CA GLN A 149 20.67 -24.42 -18.82
C GLN A 149 21.86 -25.13 -19.48
N SER A 150 22.97 -25.36 -18.76
CA SER A 150 24.10 -26.18 -19.25
C SER A 150 23.69 -27.65 -19.48
N ILE A 151 24.19 -28.26 -20.55
CA ILE A 151 24.02 -29.70 -20.84
C ILE A 151 25.06 -30.59 -20.14
N SER A 152 26.12 -30.00 -19.59
CA SER A 152 27.25 -30.74 -19.02
C SER A 152 27.01 -31.24 -17.60
N HIS A 153 26.07 -30.64 -16.88
CA HIS A 153 25.74 -31.00 -15.50
C HIS A 153 24.26 -30.82 -15.21
N MET A 154 23.76 -31.50 -14.18
CA MET A 154 22.42 -31.28 -13.64
C MET A 154 22.43 -30.24 -12.52
N VAL A 155 21.25 -29.74 -12.14
CA VAL A 155 21.09 -28.71 -11.10
C VAL A 155 21.74 -29.06 -9.75
N ALA A 156 21.89 -30.35 -9.45
CA ALA A 156 22.58 -30.85 -8.26
C ALA A 156 24.07 -30.46 -8.22
N ASN A 157 24.73 -30.43 -9.39
CA ASN A 157 26.16 -30.14 -9.53
C ASN A 157 26.39 -28.80 -10.24
N CYS A 158 25.44 -27.87 -10.15
CA CYS A 158 25.53 -26.60 -10.87
C CYS A 158 26.46 -25.61 -10.15
N PRO A 159 27.63 -25.25 -10.73
CA PRO A 159 28.58 -24.34 -10.09
C PRO A 159 27.98 -22.95 -9.86
N ALA A 160 27.15 -22.47 -10.81
CA ALA A 160 26.44 -21.20 -10.69
C ALA A 160 25.39 -21.18 -9.56
N LYS A 161 24.89 -22.35 -9.12
CA LYS A 161 23.97 -22.46 -7.99
C LYS A 161 24.73 -22.53 -6.66
N ALA A 162 25.91 -23.16 -6.65
CA ALA A 162 26.78 -23.21 -5.47
C ALA A 162 27.35 -21.83 -5.10
N GLN A 163 27.53 -20.94 -6.08
CA GLN A 163 28.02 -19.58 -5.85
C GLN A 163 26.93 -18.58 -5.39
N GLN A 164 25.64 -18.95 -5.42
CA GLN A 164 24.56 -18.14 -4.85
C GLN A 164 24.29 -18.58 -3.40
N SER A 165 25.00 -17.98 -2.44
CA SER A 165 24.73 -18.16 -1.01
C SER A 165 23.37 -17.53 -0.61
N PRO A 166 22.63 -18.10 0.35
CA PRO A 166 21.38 -17.53 0.83
C PRO A 166 21.66 -16.43 1.88
N SER A 167 22.09 -15.25 1.44
CA SER A 167 22.16 -14.07 2.32
C SER A 167 20.76 -13.46 2.51
N SER A 168 19.98 -13.97 3.46
CA SER A 168 18.96 -13.20 4.22
C SER A 168 18.18 -14.06 5.24
N GLN A 169 18.82 -14.41 6.36
CA GLN A 169 18.13 -14.50 7.64
C GLN A 169 18.69 -13.41 8.56
N GLY A 170 18.20 -12.18 8.40
CA GLY A 170 18.32 -11.14 9.40
C GLY A 170 16.97 -11.01 10.11
N LYS A 171 16.81 -11.66 11.25
CA LYS A 171 15.80 -11.27 12.25
C LYS A 171 16.41 -10.11 13.05
N PRO A 172 15.74 -8.95 13.20
CA PRO A 172 16.26 -7.90 14.08
C PRO A 172 16.12 -8.34 15.54
N ALA A 173 17.24 -8.26 16.26
CA ALA A 173 17.29 -8.34 17.71
C ALA A 173 16.85 -6.99 18.29
N TYR A 174 15.56 -6.84 18.55
CA TYR A 174 15.04 -5.81 19.44
C TYR A 174 13.91 -6.45 20.26
N PHE A 175 14.31 -7.11 21.33
CA PHE A 175 13.55 -7.18 22.58
C PHE A 175 14.49 -7.77 23.64
N ARG A 176 15.16 -6.89 24.37
CA ARG A 176 15.79 -7.19 25.65
C ARG A 176 15.32 -6.09 26.59
N GLU A 177 14.54 -6.48 27.57
CA GLU A 177 14.52 -6.00 28.97
C GLU A 177 13.47 -6.89 29.68
N GLU A 178 13.93 -7.89 30.44
CA GLU A 178 14.12 -7.87 31.90
C GLU A 178 12.78 -8.08 32.62
N GLU A 179 12.63 -9.23 33.31
CA GLU A 179 12.17 -9.34 34.70
C GLU A 179 12.09 -10.81 35.15
N ASP A 180 12.61 -11.04 36.36
CA ASP A 180 12.44 -12.17 37.29
C ASP A 180 12.98 -13.56 36.89
N MET A 181 14.15 -14.01 37.34
CA MET A 181 14.59 -14.18 38.74
C MET A 181 13.53 -14.96 39.54
N HIS A 182 13.66 -16.29 39.60
CA HIS A 182 13.60 -17.09 40.83
C HIS A 182 13.90 -18.56 40.51
N SER A 183 15.20 -18.84 40.62
CA SER A 183 15.83 -20.04 41.19
C SER A 183 14.90 -21.20 41.55
N SER A 184 15.15 -22.32 40.87
CA SER A 184 14.80 -23.67 41.27
C SER A 184 15.15 -23.95 42.73
N ALA A 185 14.19 -24.44 43.51
CA ALA A 185 14.44 -25.06 44.80
C ALA A 185 13.43 -26.20 45.05
N LEU A 186 14.00 -27.38 45.32
CA LEU A 186 13.49 -28.50 46.13
C LEU A 186 12.71 -29.65 45.44
N LEU A 187 13.49 -30.74 45.26
CA LEU A 187 13.26 -32.20 45.43
C LEU A 187 12.17 -32.64 46.44
N PRO A 188 11.97 -33.95 46.76
CA PRO A 188 12.12 -35.23 46.01
C PRO A 188 10.85 -36.14 46.16
N GLU A 189 10.80 -37.32 45.52
CA GLU A 189 10.73 -38.65 46.18
C GLU A 189 10.38 -39.80 45.21
N THR A 190 11.20 -40.84 45.38
CA THR A 190 11.01 -42.29 45.25
C THR A 190 9.69 -42.85 44.69
N ARG A 191 9.82 -43.92 43.88
CA ARG A 191 9.29 -45.28 44.12
C ARG A 191 9.63 -46.17 42.90
N GLU A 192 10.53 -47.12 43.12
CA GLU A 192 10.31 -48.59 43.15
C GLU A 192 10.55 -49.26 41.79
#